data_AF-R5BQ76-F1
#
_entry.id   AF-R5BQ76-F1
#
_cell.length_a   1.000
_cell.length_b   1.000
_cell.length_c   1.000
_cell.angle_alpha   90.00
_cell.angle_beta   90.00
_cell.angle_gamma   90.00
#
_symmetry.space_group_name_H-M   'P 1'
#
loop_
_entity.id
_entity.type
_entity.pdbx_description
1 polymer ?
#
loop_
_entity_poly.entity_id
_entity_poly.type
_entity_poly.pdbx_seq_one_letter_code
_entity_poly.pdbx_strand_id
1 'polypeptide(L)'
;MLFVDASRDFEKQGKINIMTDEQINKLIKTVIMRQVVDKYSHLATFEEIENNDFNLNIPRYVDTTEPPPPVDVVQDMLDLVDINKEIKAAELELGAFLDDLVGTTPQSQEELEKIKELHRELRSL
;
A
#
# COMPACT_ATOMS: atom_id res chain seq x y z
N MET A 1 -11.98 31.90 -5.08
CA MET A 1 -11.87 31.76 -3.61
C MET A 1 -10.51 31.15 -3.28
N LEU A 2 -9.85 31.52 -2.17
CA LEU A 2 -8.60 30.85 -1.77
C LEU A 2 -8.94 29.75 -0.76
N PHE A 3 -8.52 28.52 -1.06
CA PHE A 3 -8.57 27.39 -0.14
C PHE A 3 -7.18 27.18 0.44
N VAL A 4 -7.10 26.94 1.75
CA VAL A 4 -5.85 26.65 2.46
C VAL A 4 -6.06 25.45 3.36
N ASP A 5 -5.21 24.43 3.22
CA ASP A 5 -5.18 23.24 4.05
C ASP A 5 -4.07 23.34 5.10
N ALA A 6 -4.42 23.86 6.27
CA ALA A 6 -3.53 23.87 7.44
C ALA A 6 -3.72 22.63 8.33
N SER A 7 -4.37 21.56 7.85
CA SER A 7 -4.68 20.38 8.67
C SER A 7 -3.44 19.65 9.16
N ARG A 8 -2.26 19.89 8.57
CA ARG A 8 -0.96 19.33 9.01
C ARG A 8 -0.11 20.31 9.84
N ASP A 9 -0.52 21.57 9.93
CA ASP A 9 0.24 22.64 10.60
C ASP A 9 -0.19 22.72 12.08
N PHE A 10 0.05 21.66 12.86
CA PHE A 10 -0.20 21.66 14.30
C PHE A 10 0.73 20.70 15.04
N GLU A 11 0.97 20.98 16.31
CA GLU A 11 1.56 20.06 17.28
C GLU A 11 0.47 19.38 18.09
N LYS A 12 0.51 18.05 18.15
CA LYS A 12 -0.46 17.27 18.92
C LYS A 12 -0.08 17.30 20.40
N GLN A 13 -0.95 17.88 21.24
CA GLN A 13 -0.82 17.86 22.68
C GLN A 13 -1.98 17.07 23.29
N GLY A 14 -1.82 15.74 23.35
CA GLY A 14 -2.85 14.84 23.87
C GLY A 14 -4.11 14.82 22.99
N LYS A 15 -5.22 15.36 23.52
CA LYS A 15 -6.52 15.46 22.82
C LYS A 15 -6.72 16.80 22.09
N ILE A 16 -5.78 17.73 22.23
CA ILE A 16 -5.84 19.04 21.59
C ILE A 16 -4.70 19.17 20.57
N ASN A 17 -4.95 20.00 19.56
CA ASN A 17 -3.98 20.37 18.54
C ASN A 17 -3.64 21.84 18.74
N ILE A 18 -2.36 22.19 18.79
CA ILE A 18 -1.89 23.55 18.98
C ILE A 18 -1.07 23.96 17.77
N MET A 19 -1.36 25.13 17.21
CA MET A 19 -0.50 25.72 16.17
C MET A 19 0.60 26.54 16.82
N THR A 20 1.83 26.42 16.32
CA THR A 20 2.94 27.30 16.73
C THR A 20 2.82 28.67 16.08
N ASP A 21 3.51 29.68 16.63
CA ASP A 21 3.55 31.02 16.04
C ASP A 21 4.05 30.99 14.59
N GLU A 22 4.99 30.10 14.26
CA GLU A 22 5.50 29.94 12.89
C GLU A 22 4.42 29.42 11.94
N GLN A 23 3.65 28.40 12.35
CA GLN A 23 2.53 27.85 11.59
C GLN A 23 1.43 28.89 11.37
N ILE A 24 1.09 29.66 12.41
CA ILE A 24 0.12 30.75 12.32
C ILE A 24 0.60 31.82 11.34
N ASN A 25 1.85 32.24 11.45
CA ASN A 25 2.43 33.26 10.56
C ASN A 25 2.45 32.80 9.10
N LYS A 26 2.77 31.52 8.84
CA LYS A 26 2.69 30.91 7.51
C LYS A 26 1.27 30.96 6.95
N LEU A 27 0.27 30.57 7.73
CA LEU A 27 -1.14 30.63 7.33
C LEU A 27 -1.58 32.07 7.02
N ILE A 28 -1.31 33.00 7.93
CA ILE A 28 -1.65 34.42 7.77
C ILE A 28 -1.01 34.99 6.50
N LYS A 29 0.29 34.75 6.30
CA LYS A 29 1.02 35.21 5.12
C LYS A 29 0.40 34.66 3.84
N THR A 30 0.08 33.36 3.81
CA THR A 30 -0.54 32.69 2.65
C THR A 30 -1.87 33.33 2.29
N VAL A 31 -2.71 33.63 3.29
CA VAL A 31 -4.02 34.26 3.09
C VAL A 31 -3.91 35.71 2.63
N ILE A 32 -3.10 36.53 3.32
CA ILE A 32 -2.95 37.96 3.01
C ILE A 32 -2.35 38.15 1.63
N MET A 33 -1.31 37.38 1.29
CA MET A 33 -0.64 37.46 0.00
C MET A 33 -1.35 36.68 -1.11
N ARG A 34 -2.42 35.93 -0.78
CA ARG A 34 -3.15 35.05 -1.70
C ARG A 34 -2.24 34.07 -2.45
N GLN A 35 -1.26 33.51 -1.75
CA GLN A 35 -0.26 32.63 -2.34
C GLN A 35 -0.85 31.25 -2.63
N VAL A 36 -0.53 30.72 -3.81
CA VAL A 36 -0.76 29.32 -4.19
C VAL A 36 0.52 28.56 -3.84
N VAL A 37 0.40 27.59 -2.94
CA VAL A 37 1.50 26.80 -2.39
C VAL A 37 1.17 25.33 -2.61
N ASP A 38 2.09 24.59 -3.22
CA ASP A 38 1.91 23.18 -3.54
C ASP A 38 1.46 22.39 -2.30
N LYS A 39 0.43 21.55 -2.48
CA LYS A 39 -0.23 20.74 -1.44
C LYS A 39 -0.69 21.50 -0.19
N TYR A 40 -0.83 22.82 -0.26
CA TYR A 40 -1.19 23.64 0.90
C TYR A 40 -2.28 24.66 0.59
N SER A 41 -2.26 25.29 -0.60
CA SER A 41 -3.30 26.24 -0.97
C SER A 41 -3.62 26.20 -2.46
N HIS A 42 -4.88 26.47 -2.78
CA HIS A 42 -5.38 26.55 -4.15
C HIS A 42 -6.27 27.76 -4.32
N LEU A 43 -6.06 28.49 -5.42
CA LEU A 43 -6.89 29.65 -5.76
C LEU A 43 -7.98 29.21 -6.75
N ALA A 44 -9.11 28.77 -6.21
CA ALA A 44 -10.22 28.28 -7.01
C ALA A 44 -10.96 29.40 -7.75
N THR A 45 -11.34 29.14 -8.99
CA THR A 45 -12.22 30.02 -9.78
C THR A 45 -13.69 29.84 -9.38
N PHE A 46 -14.58 30.72 -9.85
CA PHE A 46 -16.02 30.53 -9.64
C PHE A 46 -16.52 29.26 -10.36
N GLU A 47 -16.06 29.03 -11.59
CA GLU A 47 -16.41 27.86 -12.40
C GLU A 47 -15.97 26.55 -11.72
N GLU A 48 -14.78 26.50 -11.11
CA GLU A 48 -14.33 25.34 -10.33
C GLU A 48 -15.23 25.05 -9.12
N ILE A 49 -15.73 26.10 -8.46
CA ILE A 49 -16.63 25.96 -7.31
C ILE A 49 -18.01 25.48 -7.77
N GLU A 50 -18.51 26.01 -8.89
CA GLU A 50 -19.77 25.59 -9.50
C GLU A 50 -19.70 24.12 -9.96
N ASN A 51 -18.61 23.72 -10.63
CA ASN A 51 -18.36 22.34 -11.05
C ASN A 51 -18.22 21.37 -9.87
N ASN A 52 -17.89 21.87 -8.68
CA ASN A 52 -17.86 21.10 -7.44
C ASN A 52 -19.19 21.16 -6.66
N ASP A 53 -20.30 21.56 -7.31
CA ASP A 53 -21.64 21.70 -6.70
C ASP A 53 -21.65 22.64 -5.49
N PHE A 54 -20.83 23.69 -5.53
CA PHE A 54 -20.58 24.59 -4.41
C PHE A 54 -20.12 23.88 -3.12
N ASN A 55 -19.58 22.67 -3.22
CA ASN A 55 -19.00 21.95 -2.10
C ASN A 55 -17.64 22.55 -1.76
N LEU A 56 -17.52 23.15 -0.58
CA LEU A 56 -16.32 23.88 -0.14
C LEU A 56 -15.37 23.02 0.70
N ASN A 57 -15.53 21.69 0.72
CA ASN A 57 -14.60 20.80 1.42
C ASN A 57 -13.20 20.93 0.82
N ILE A 58 -12.22 21.26 1.67
CA ILE A 58 -10.83 21.56 1.29
C ILE A 58 -10.18 20.46 0.42
N PRO A 59 -10.35 19.15 0.69
CA PRO A 59 -9.75 18.09 -0.14
C PRO A 59 -10.18 18.09 -1.62
N ARG A 60 -11.24 18.84 -1.99
CA ARG A 60 -11.65 19.01 -3.40
C ARG A 60 -10.80 20.02 -4.16
N TYR A 61 -10.07 20.87 -3.45
CA TYR A 61 -9.33 21.99 -4.04
C TYR A 61 -7.83 21.92 -3.74
N VAL A 62 -7.45 21.34 -2.59
CA VAL A 62 -6.05 21.17 -2.21
C VAL A 62 -5.75 19.68 -2.17
N ASP A 63 -5.00 19.21 -3.17
CA ASP A 63 -4.50 17.84 -3.20
C ASP A 63 -3.27 17.72 -2.29
N THR A 64 -3.45 17.09 -1.13
CA THR A 64 -2.37 16.83 -0.18
C THR A 64 -1.81 15.41 -0.29
N THR A 65 -2.23 14.63 -1.30
CA THR A 65 -1.76 13.26 -1.48
C THR A 65 -0.27 13.22 -1.76
N GLU A 66 0.41 12.24 -1.17
CA GLU A 66 1.81 11.97 -1.46
C GLU A 66 1.88 10.96 -2.61
N PRO A 67 2.74 11.18 -3.61
CA PRO A 67 2.98 10.15 -4.61
C PRO A 67 3.48 8.88 -3.89
N PRO A 68 3.02 7.69 -4.31
CA PRO A 68 3.53 6.46 -3.72
C PRO A 68 5.06 6.40 -3.88
N PRO A 69 5.77 5.77 -2.92
CA PRO A 69 7.20 5.60 -3.05
C PRO A 69 7.54 4.86 -4.35
N PRO A 70 8.70 5.14 -4.97
CA PRO A 70 9.12 4.41 -6.16
C PRO A 70 9.26 2.93 -5.82
N VAL A 71 8.71 2.08 -6.68
CA VAL A 71 8.81 0.62 -6.54
C VAL A 71 10.19 0.17 -7.01
N ASP A 72 10.88 -0.63 -6.20
CA ASP A 72 12.13 -1.29 -6.60
C ASP A 72 11.83 -2.62 -7.28
N VAL A 73 11.56 -2.55 -8.59
CA VAL A 73 11.24 -3.72 -9.40
C VAL A 73 12.38 -4.75 -9.42
N VAL A 74 13.64 -4.32 -9.21
CA VAL A 74 14.78 -5.25 -9.17
C VAL A 74 14.74 -6.05 -7.87
N GLN A 75 14.50 -5.39 -6.75
CA GLN A 75 14.33 -6.07 -5.47
C GLN A 75 13.15 -7.04 -5.51
N ASP A 76 12.00 -6.63 -6.05
CA ASP A 76 10.83 -7.50 -6.18
C ASP A 76 11.15 -8.77 -7.00
N MET A 77 11.95 -8.63 -8.07
CA MET A 77 12.38 -9.76 -8.89
C MET A 77 13.35 -10.69 -8.13
N LEU A 78 14.23 -10.14 -7.30
CA LEU A 78 15.12 -10.94 -6.45
C LEU A 78 14.30 -11.73 -5.41
N ASP A 79 13.34 -11.07 -4.77
CA ASP A 79 12.44 -11.70 -3.80
C ASP A 79 11.63 -12.84 -4.46
N LEU A 80 11.13 -12.64 -5.69
CA LEU A 80 10.45 -13.69 -6.45
C LEU A 80 11.36 -14.89 -6.73
N VAL A 81 12.64 -14.65 -7.06
CA VAL A 81 13.60 -15.73 -7.28
C VAL A 81 13.84 -16.51 -5.99
N ASP A 82 13.98 -15.82 -4.86
CA ASP A 82 14.22 -16.47 -3.57
C ASP A 82 13.00 -17.23 -3.06
N ILE A 83 11.80 -16.65 -3.17
CA ILE A 83 10.53 -17.34 -2.87
C ILE A 83 10.41 -18.63 -3.71
N ASN A 84 10.75 -18.59 -5.00
CA ASN A 84 10.71 -19.79 -5.84
C ASN A 84 11.73 -20.85 -5.41
N LYS A 85 12.89 -20.47 -4.86
CA LYS A 85 13.84 -21.43 -4.27
C LYS A 85 13.26 -22.07 -3.02
N GLU A 86 12.64 -21.28 -2.14
CA GLU A 86 11.99 -21.77 -0.92
C GLU A 86 10.85 -22.74 -1.26
N ILE A 87 10.01 -22.40 -2.24
CA ILE A 87 8.95 -23.30 -2.74
C ILE A 87 9.55 -24.64 -3.20
N LYS A 88 10.59 -24.61 -4.04
CA LYS A 88 11.26 -25.84 -4.52
C LYS A 88 11.87 -26.65 -3.39
N ALA A 89 12.41 -26.01 -2.36
CA ALA A 89 12.96 -26.70 -1.19
C ALA A 89 11.85 -27.37 -0.38
N ALA A 90 10.75 -26.67 -0.13
CA ALA A 90 9.59 -27.20 0.58
C ALA A 90 8.93 -28.38 -0.20
N GLU A 91 8.85 -28.30 -1.52
CA GLU A 91 8.36 -29.40 -2.37
C GLU A 91 9.26 -30.64 -2.32
N LEU A 92 10.58 -30.45 -2.25
CA LEU A 92 11.52 -31.57 -2.06
C LEU A 92 11.28 -32.25 -0.71
N GLU A 93 11.14 -31.45 0.35
CA GLU A 93 10.90 -31.95 1.71
C GLU A 93 9.55 -32.69 1.79
N LEU A 94 8.50 -32.13 1.20
CA LEU A 94 7.20 -32.78 1.09
C LEU A 94 7.30 -34.12 0.35
N GLY A 95 8.06 -34.17 -0.75
CA GLY A 95 8.32 -35.42 -1.47
C GLY A 95 8.99 -36.49 -0.61
N ALA A 96 9.98 -36.11 0.20
CA ALA A 96 10.63 -37.03 1.13
C ALA A 96 9.66 -37.57 2.18
N PHE A 97 8.81 -36.71 2.77
CA PHE A 97 7.77 -37.16 3.71
C PHE A 97 6.73 -38.07 3.07
N LEU A 98 6.38 -37.82 1.81
CA LEU A 98 5.51 -38.71 1.06
C LEU A 98 6.15 -40.08 0.87
N ASP A 99 7.42 -40.15 0.48
CA ASP A 99 8.13 -41.41 0.25
C ASP A 99 8.19 -42.29 1.52
N ASP A 100 8.32 -41.68 2.70
CA ASP A 100 8.33 -42.36 4.01
C ASP A 100 6.96 -42.92 4.44
N LEU A 101 5.85 -42.47 3.84
CA LEU A 101 4.52 -42.97 4.17
C LEU A 101 4.28 -44.38 3.59
N VAL A 102 3.54 -45.18 4.37
CA VAL A 102 3.03 -46.50 3.99
C VAL A 102 1.56 -46.63 4.39
N GLY A 103 0.77 -47.26 3.52
CA GLY A 103 -0.64 -47.56 3.77
C GLY A 103 -0.81 -48.71 4.75
N THR A 104 -1.72 -48.57 5.71
CA THR A 104 -2.02 -49.62 6.71
C THR A 104 -3.05 -50.64 6.21
N THR A 105 -3.72 -50.34 5.09
CA THR A 105 -4.66 -51.22 4.38
C THR A 105 -4.32 -51.24 2.87
N PRO A 106 -4.72 -52.29 2.12
CA PRO A 106 -4.50 -52.36 0.67
C PRO A 106 -5.08 -51.15 -0.08
N GLN A 107 -6.25 -50.67 0.32
CA GLN A 107 -6.88 -49.50 -0.28
C GLN A 107 -6.08 -48.22 -0.02
N SER A 108 -5.67 -47.98 1.23
CA SER A 108 -4.85 -46.80 1.58
C SER A 108 -3.47 -46.81 0.92
N GLN A 109 -2.91 -48.00 0.64
CA GLN A 109 -1.64 -48.11 -0.10
C GLN A 109 -1.82 -47.70 -1.57
N GLU A 110 -2.91 -48.15 -2.21
CA GLU A 110 -3.21 -47.77 -3.60
C GLU A 110 -3.46 -46.27 -3.75
N GLU A 111 -4.19 -45.66 -2.81
CA GLU A 111 -4.42 -44.21 -2.78
C GLU A 111 -3.11 -43.43 -2.59
N LEU A 112 -2.23 -43.90 -1.71
CA LEU A 112 -0.94 -43.28 -1.45
C LEU A 112 -0.02 -43.32 -2.68
N GLU A 113 0.03 -44.43 -3.41
CA GLU A 113 0.82 -44.52 -4.65
C GLU A 113 0.33 -43.53 -5.71
N LYS A 114 -1.00 -43.36 -5.86
CA LYS A 114 -1.58 -42.36 -6.76
C LYS A 114 -1.18 -40.93 -6.36
N ILE A 115 -1.18 -40.63 -5.06
CA ILE A 115 -0.74 -39.32 -4.55
C ILE A 115 0.75 -39.10 -4.84
N LYS A 116 1.60 -40.10 -4.62
CA LYS A 116 3.04 -40.05 -4.93
C LYS A 116 3.30 -39.81 -6.42
N GLU A 117 2.54 -40.48 -7.30
CA GLU A 117 2.63 -40.31 -8.75
C GLU A 117 2.24 -38.89 -9.18
N LEU A 118 1.09 -38.38 -8.71
CA LEU A 118 0.63 -37.03 -9.02
C LEU A 118 1.62 -35.95 -8.55
N HIS A 119 2.20 -36.12 -7.36
CA HIS A 119 3.22 -35.20 -6.84
C HIS A 119 4.49 -35.20 -7.72
N ARG A 120 4.91 -36.36 -8.25
CA ARG A 120 6.06 -36.44 -9.18
C ARG A 120 5.76 -35.75 -10.51
N GLU A 121 4.55 -35.89 -11.04
CA GLU A 121 4.13 -35.21 -12.27
C GLU A 121 4.13 -33.68 -12.10
N LEU A 122 3.56 -33.17 -11.01
CA LEU A 122 3.53 -31.74 -10.71
C LEU A 122 4.93 -31.11 -10.65
N ARG A 123 5.92 -31.86 -10.15
CA ARG A 123 7.32 -31.41 -10.07
C ARG A 123 8.06 -31.41 -11.41
N SER A 124 7.52 -32.11 -12.42
CA SER A 124 8.15 -32.24 -13.74
C SER A 124 7.71 -31.18 -14.76
N LEU A 125 6.69 -30.40 -14.42
CA LEU A 125 6.16 -29.27 -15.19
C LEU A 125 6.95 -27.97 -14.90
#